data_AF-A0A6A5F7I4-F1
#
_entry.id   AF-A0A6A5F7I4-F1
#
_cell.length_a   1.000
_cell.length_b   1.000
_cell.length_c   1.000
_cell.angle_alpha   90.00
_cell.angle_beta   90.00
_cell.angle_gamma   90.00
#
_symmetry.space_group_name_H-M   'P 1'
#
loop_
_entity.id
_entity.type
_entity.pdbx_description
1 polymer ?
#
loop_
_entity_poly.entity_id
_entity_poly.type
_entity_poly.pdbx_seq_one_letter_code
_entity_poly.pdbx_strand_id
1 'polypeptide(L)' 'MFFFMGLYAGQGDDRVEFIRPVVGYFCNLCQLIYADEDEAKLQHCRSQTHYRKYQEKTGKDPWTNTT' A
#
# COMPACT_ATOMS: atom_id res chain seq x y z
N MET A 1 -6.78 -5.23 -12.20
CA MET A 1 -5.58 -6.06 -12.42
C MET A 1 -4.73 -5.97 -11.17
N PHE A 2 -4.90 -6.88 -10.21
CA PHE A 2 -4.06 -6.98 -9.03
C PHE A 2 -3.56 -8.42 -8.98
N PHE A 3 -2.49 -8.66 -9.75
CA PHE A 3 -1.68 -9.86 -9.62
C PHE A 3 -1.03 -9.82 -8.24
N PHE A 4 -1.12 -10.90 -7.47
CA PHE A 4 0.02 -11.55 -6.82
C PHE A 4 -0.47 -12.83 -6.12
N MET A 5 -0.49 -13.91 -6.90
CA MET A 5 -0.52 -15.27 -6.38
C MET A 5 0.50 -16.07 -7.18
N GLY A 6 1.69 -16.21 -6.61
CA GLY A 6 2.79 -17.00 -7.16
C GLY A 6 3.65 -17.50 -6.01
N LEU A 7 3.53 -18.81 -5.72
CA LEU A 7 4.17 -19.59 -4.65
C LEU A 7 3.66 -19.20 -3.24
N TYR A 8 3.24 -20.13 -2.36
CA TYR A 8 3.85 -21.35 -1.87
C TYR A 8 2.74 -22.35 -1.49
N ALA A 9 2.80 -23.58 -2.00
CA ALA A 9 3.09 -24.81 -1.25
C ALA A 9 1.93 -25.24 -0.32
N GLY A 10 1.25 -26.33 -0.72
CA GLY A 10 0.09 -26.86 -0.04
C GLY A 10 0.37 -27.62 1.26
N GLN A 11 -0.76 -28.10 1.79
CA GLN A 11 -0.97 -29.18 2.77
C GLN A 11 -1.55 -28.74 4.14
N GLY A 12 -2.89 -28.77 4.22
CA GLY A 12 -3.72 -28.74 5.43
C GLY A 12 -5.08 -28.06 5.28
N ASP A 13 -6.14 -28.83 4.97
CA ASP A 13 -7.59 -28.52 4.91
C ASP A 13 -8.12 -27.87 3.62
N ASP A 14 -8.84 -28.67 2.83
CA ASP A 14 -9.33 -28.36 1.46
C ASP A 14 -10.22 -27.12 1.34
N ARG A 15 -10.57 -26.44 2.45
CA ARG A 15 -11.35 -25.19 2.43
C ARG A 15 -10.63 -23.96 3.00
N VAL A 16 -9.49 -24.08 3.68
CA VAL A 16 -8.76 -22.93 4.26
C VAL A 16 -7.43 -22.63 3.56
N GLU A 17 -6.89 -23.56 2.77
CA GLU A 17 -5.63 -23.41 2.02
C GLU A 17 -5.62 -22.25 1.00
N PHE A 18 -6.79 -21.69 0.65
CA PHE A 18 -6.91 -20.58 -0.30
C PHE A 18 -6.95 -19.20 0.38
N ILE A 19 -6.98 -19.14 1.71
CA ILE A 19 -7.07 -17.87 2.44
C ILE A 19 -5.68 -17.50 2.94
N ARG A 20 -4.93 -16.73 2.15
CA ARG A 20 -3.68 -16.12 2.62
C ARG A 20 -3.94 -14.74 3.21
N PRO A 21 -3.56 -14.48 4.47
CA PRO A 21 -3.56 -13.12 4.98
C PRO A 21 -2.50 -12.34 4.19
N VAL A 22 -2.93 -11.37 3.40
CA VAL A 22 -2.03 -10.39 2.79
C VAL A 22 -1.71 -9.36 3.87
N VAL A 23 -0.50 -9.43 4.40
CA VAL A 23 0.06 -8.38 5.25
C VAL A 23 0.82 -7.44 4.34
N GLY A 24 0.54 -6.14 4.45
CA GLY A 24 1.16 -5.12 3.60
C GLY A 24 1.06 -3.74 4.24
N TYR A 25 1.58 -2.74 3.53
CA TYR A 25 1.59 -1.36 3.96
C TYR A 25 0.39 -0.62 3.38
N PHE A 26 -0.47 -0.12 4.27
CA PHE A 26 -1.69 0.56 3.88
C PHE A 26 -1.53 2.08 3.88
N CYS A 27 -1.75 2.70 2.72
CA CYS A 27 -1.83 4.14 2.61
C CYS A 27 -3.24 4.60 2.98
N ASN A 28 -3.43 5.15 4.18
CA ASN A 28 -4.75 5.62 4.64
C ASN A 28 -5.31 6.80 3.83
N LEU A 29 -4.45 7.57 3.16
CA LEU A 29 -4.91 8.64 2.27
C LEU A 29 -5.50 8.09 0.97
N CYS A 30 -4.80 7.15 0.32
CA CYS A 30 -5.17 6.62 -0.98
C CYS A 30 -6.03 5.36 -0.92
N GLN A 31 -6.18 4.76 0.27
CA GLN A 31 -6.87 3.50 0.51
C GLN A 31 -6.32 2.35 -0.36
N LEU A 32 -4.98 2.30 -0.51
CA LEU A 32 -4.26 1.29 -1.27
C LEU A 32 -3.32 0.50 -0.35
N ILE A 33 -3.21 -0.81 -0.61
CA ILE A 33 -2.28 -1.71 0.08
C ILE A 33 -1.12 -2.01 -0.86
N TYR A 34 0.10 -1.98 -0.32
CA TYR A 34 1.34 -2.32 -0.99
C TYR A 34 1.98 -3.54 -0.33
N ALA A 35 2.63 -4.39 -1.13
CA ALA A 35 3.24 -5.61 -0.60
C ALA A 35 4.52 -5.30 0.21
N ASP A 36 5.27 -4.27 -0.18
CA ASP A 36 6.52 -3.88 0.47
C ASP A 36 6.54 -2.42 0.92
N GLU A 37 7.40 -2.13 1.91
CA GLU A 37 7.49 -0.83 2.54
C GLU A 37 8.07 0.23 1.60
N ASP A 38 9.02 -0.18 0.76
CA ASP A 38 9.74 0.72 -0.14
C ASP A 38 8.87 1.16 -1.32
N GLU A 39 8.06 0.26 -1.87
CA GLU A 39 7.03 0.56 -2.85
C GLU A 39 6.00 1.52 -2.25
N ALA A 40 5.52 1.23 -1.02
CA ALA A 40 4.57 2.09 -0.33
C ALA A 40 5.13 3.50 -0.08
N LYS A 41 6.37 3.60 0.44
CA LYS A 41 6.96 4.87 0.87
C LYS A 41 7.66 5.59 -0.27
N LEU A 42 8.58 4.92 -0.94
CA LEU A 42 9.50 5.52 -1.90
C LEU A 42 8.86 5.68 -3.28
N GLN A 43 8.05 4.71 -3.70
CA GLN A 43 7.39 4.79 -5.01
C GLN A 43 6.02 5.48 -4.90
N HIS A 44 5.21 5.14 -3.91
CA HIS A 44 3.86 5.70 -3.77
C HIS A 44 3.80 6.99 -2.95
N CYS A 45 4.15 7.01 -1.67
CA CYS A 45 3.98 8.19 -0.81
C CYS A 45 4.82 9.39 -1.25
N ARG A 46 5.96 9.15 -1.91
CA ARG A 46 6.79 10.21 -2.51
C ARG A 46 6.34 10.64 -3.92
N SER A 47 5.31 10.01 -4.48
CA SER A 47 4.81 10.36 -5.81
C SER A 47 4.05 11.69 -5.81
N GLN A 48 4.09 12.40 -6.94
CA GLN A 48 3.31 13.63 -7.14
C GLN A 48 1.80 13.40 -6.96
N THR A 49 1.31 12.22 -7.36
CA THR A 49 -0.10 11.84 -7.24
C THR A 49 -0.55 11.77 -5.78
N HIS A 50 0.29 11.19 -4.92
CA HIS A 50 0.02 11.15 -3.48
C HIS A 50 0.00 12.57 -2.90
N TYR A 51 0.97 13.41 -3.27
CA TYR A 51 1.06 14.78 -2.76
C TYR A 51 -0.13 15.65 -3.15
N ARG A 52 -0.61 15.56 -4.39
CA ARG A 52 -1.79 16.33 -4.84
C ARG A 52 -3.03 15.97 -4.02
N LYS A 53 -3.29 14.68 -3.82
CA LYS A 53 -4.38 14.21 -2.95
C LYS A 53 -4.21 14.68 -1.50
N TYR A 54 -2.99 14.70 -1.00
CA TYR A 54 -2.70 15.16 0.36
C TYR A 54 -3.01 16.66 0.51
N GLN A 55 -2.56 17.47 -0.43
CA GLN A 55 -2.83 18.91 -0.48
C GLN A 55 -4.32 19.20 -0.58
N GLU A 56 -5.04 18.48 -1.45
CA GLU A 56 -6.51 18.61 -1.56
C GLU A 56 -7.23 18.26 -0.26
N LYS A 57 -6.78 17.23 0.46
CA LYS A 57 -7.44 16.76 1.68
C LYS A 57 -7.10 17.60 2.91
N THR A 58 -5.89 18.13 3.01
CA THR A 58 -5.38 18.77 4.23
C THR A 58 -5.16 20.27 4.11
N GLY A 59 -5.09 20.79 2.87
CA GLY A 59 -4.69 22.17 2.60
C GLY A 59 -3.23 22.48 2.95
N LYS A 60 -2.43 21.47 3.31
CA LYS A 60 -1.02 21.61 3.68
C LYS A 60 -0.14 21.09 2.56
N ASP A 61 0.98 21.76 2.33
CA ASP A 61 2.03 21.15 1.54
C ASP A 61 2.92 20.31 2.49
N PRO A 62 3.24 19.06 2.14
CA PRO A 62 3.98 18.15 3.03
C PRO A 62 5.50 18.35 2.97
N TRP A 63 6.01 19.32 2.21
CA TRP A 63 7.44 19.58 2.03
C TRP A 63 7.93 20.87 2.68
N THR A 64 7.02 21.76 3.09
CA THR A 64 7.35 22.85 3.99
C THR A 64 7.42 22.29 5.41
N ASN A 65 8.65 22.03 5.87
CA ASN A 65 8.91 22.13 7.29
C ASN A 65 8.64 23.57 7.69
N THR A 66 7.41 23.87 8.11
CA THR A 66 7.09 25.16 8.72
C THR A 66 7.94 25.28 9.97
N THR A 67 8.90 26.21 9.91
CA THR A 67 9.79 26.60 11.01
C THR A 67 8.98 27.16 12.17
#